data_AF-A0A2M8JTC6-F1
#
_entry.id   AF-A0A2M8JTC6-F1
#
_cell.length_a   1.000
_cell.length_b   1.000
_cell.length_c   1.000
_cell.angle_alpha   90.00
_cell.angle_beta   90.00
_cell.angle_gamma   90.00
#
_symmetry.space_group_name_H-M   'P 1'
#
loop_
_entity.id
_entity.type
_entity.pdbx_description
1 polymer ?
#
loop_
_entity_poly.entity_id
_entity_poly.type
_entity_poly.pdbx_seq_one_letter_code
_entity_poly.pdbx_strand_id
1 'polypeptide(L)'
;MNSADWYKDGRTEIINDLSVFFKRSGKGKSLICIHGFPSSSWDFAEVWPSLTERFDVMAHDLIGLGKSAKPDQPLPISLQADIVLTP
;
A
#
# COMPACT_ATOMS: atom_id res chain seq x y z
N MET A 1 15.35 -6.12 -6.63
CA MET A 1 13.98 -6.57 -6.96
C MET A 1 13.38 -5.55 -7.92
N ASN A 2 12.79 -5.94 -9.05
CA ASN A 2 12.08 -4.98 -9.91
C ASN A 2 10.65 -4.74 -9.38
N SER A 3 9.95 -3.76 -9.95
CA SER A 3 8.58 -3.45 -9.51
C SER A 3 7.59 -4.59 -9.80
N ALA A 4 7.76 -5.37 -10.88
CA ALA A 4 6.89 -6.50 -11.16
C ALA A 4 6.98 -7.60 -10.09
N ASP A 5 8.19 -7.85 -9.56
CA ASP A 5 8.41 -8.80 -8.46
C ASP A 5 7.77 -8.32 -7.16
N TRP A 6 7.84 -7.01 -6.87
CA TRP A 6 7.24 -6.42 -5.68
C TRP A 6 5.73 -6.72 -5.54
N TYR A 7 5.02 -6.62 -6.66
CA TYR A 7 3.56 -6.77 -6.71
C TYR A 7 3.06 -8.23 -6.66
N LYS A 8 3.92 -9.24 -6.87
CA LYS A 8 3.50 -10.65 -6.95
C LYS A 8 2.85 -11.17 -5.67
N ASP A 9 3.35 -10.72 -4.53
CA ASP A 9 2.97 -11.20 -3.20
C ASP A 9 2.26 -10.10 -2.38
N GLY A 10 1.65 -9.14 -3.09
CA GLY A 10 0.64 -8.25 -2.50
C GLY A 10 -0.77 -8.82 -2.63
N ARG A 11 -1.73 -8.09 -2.08
CA ARG A 11 -3.15 -8.42 -2.04
C ARG A 11 -3.98 -7.23 -2.48
N THR A 12 -5.21 -7.49 -2.88
CA THR A 12 -6.18 -6.45 -3.19
C THR A 12 -7.45 -6.68 -2.39
N GLU A 13 -7.97 -5.64 -1.77
CA GLU A 13 -9.26 -5.63 -1.10
C GLU A 13 -10.21 -4.59 -1.70
N ILE A 14 -11.50 -4.76 -1.46
CA ILE A 14 -12.53 -3.81 -1.89
C ILE A 14 -12.90 -2.94 -0.68
N ILE A 15 -12.66 -1.64 -0.79
CA ILE A 15 -12.97 -0.65 0.23
C ILE A 15 -13.75 0.47 -0.45
N ASN A 16 -14.96 0.76 0.03
CA ASN A 16 -15.85 1.76 -0.58
C ASN A 16 -16.00 1.57 -2.10
N ASP A 17 -16.21 0.31 -2.54
CA ASP A 17 -16.32 -0.10 -3.95
C ASP A 17 -15.07 0.15 -4.82
N LEU A 18 -13.93 0.47 -4.20
CA LEU A 18 -12.64 0.67 -4.86
C LEU A 18 -11.69 -0.49 -4.57
N SER A 19 -10.99 -0.99 -5.60
CA SER A 19 -9.91 -1.95 -5.41
C SER A 19 -8.67 -1.26 -4.84
N VAL A 20 -8.21 -1.73 -3.68
CA VAL A 20 -7.05 -1.21 -2.97
C VAL A 20 -5.98 -2.29 -2.91
N PHE A 21 -4.84 -2.04 -3.54
CA PHE A 21 -3.68 -2.91 -3.42
C PHE A 21 -2.90 -2.62 -2.14
N PHE A 22 -2.44 -3.66 -1.48
CA PHE A 22 -1.49 -3.55 -0.38
C PHE A 22 -0.52 -4.72 -0.31
N LYS A 23 0.61 -4.50 0.33
CA LYS A 23 1.56 -5.53 0.73
C LYS A 23 1.66 -5.55 2.25
N ARG A 24 1.60 -6.73 2.86
CA ARG A 24 1.81 -6.92 4.31
C ARG A 24 2.79 -8.05 4.56
N SER A 25 3.75 -7.85 5.45
CA SER A 25 4.77 -8.84 5.80
C SER A 25 5.41 -8.54 7.15
N GLY A 26 6.04 -9.54 7.75
CA GLY A 26 6.70 -9.39 9.05
C GLY A 26 5.78 -9.72 10.22
N LYS A 27 6.24 -9.39 11.42
CA LYS A 27 5.57 -9.67 12.70
C LYS A 27 5.99 -8.60 13.72
N GLY A 28 5.16 -8.39 14.75
CA GLY A 28 5.47 -7.47 15.84
C GLY A 28 4.53 -6.28 15.86
N LYS A 29 5.05 -5.09 16.21
CA LYS A 29 4.24 -3.87 16.21
C LYS A 29 3.86 -3.49 14.77
N SER A 30 2.63 -3.03 14.57
CA SER A 30 2.17 -2.57 13.27
C SER A 30 2.92 -1.32 12.82
N LEU A 31 3.34 -1.31 11.55
CA LEU A 31 3.94 -0.17 10.88
C LEU A 31 3.26 0.02 9.53
N ILE A 32 2.64 1.18 9.33
CA ILE A 32 2.02 1.56 8.05
C ILE A 32 2.98 2.49 7.31
N CYS A 33 3.35 2.11 6.10
CA CYS A 33 4.18 2.88 5.19
C CYS A 33 3.28 3.56 4.16
N ILE A 34 3.26 4.90 4.18
CA ILE A 34 2.43 5.73 3.28
C ILE A 34 3.37 6.42 2.27
N HIS A 35 3.20 6.12 0.98
CA HIS A 35 4.00 6.72 -0.09
C HIS A 35 3.46 8.10 -0.49
N GLY A 36 4.26 8.85 -1.28
CA GLY A 36 3.91 10.18 -1.77
C GLY A 36 3.39 10.20 -3.22
N PHE A 37 3.15 11.40 -3.75
CA PHE A 37 2.82 11.60 -5.15
C PHE A 37 4.10 11.80 -5.99
N PRO A 38 4.20 11.25 -7.22
CA PRO A 38 3.25 10.39 -7.93
C PRO A 38 3.63 8.90 -7.86
N SER A 39 4.10 8.40 -6.71
CA SER A 39 4.74 7.09 -6.59
C SER A 39 3.78 5.95 -6.19
N SER A 40 4.29 4.90 -5.55
CA SER A 40 3.54 3.72 -5.09
C SER A 40 4.19 3.07 -3.87
N SER A 41 3.58 2.02 -3.31
CA SER A 41 4.16 1.18 -2.25
C SER A 41 5.55 0.64 -2.58
N TRP A 42 5.92 0.56 -3.87
CA TRP A 42 7.24 0.13 -4.31
C TRP A 42 8.39 1.02 -3.80
N ASP A 43 8.12 2.27 -3.38
CA ASP A 43 9.11 3.15 -2.75
C ASP A 43 9.77 2.51 -1.52
N PHE A 44 9.08 1.59 -0.86
CA PHE A 44 9.58 0.92 0.33
C PHE A 44 10.37 -0.36 0.02
N ALA A 45 10.51 -0.77 -1.24
CA ALA A 45 11.06 -2.07 -1.59
C ALA A 45 12.50 -2.30 -1.08
N GLU A 46 13.35 -1.28 -1.12
CA GLU A 46 14.74 -1.40 -0.64
C GLU A 46 14.83 -1.53 0.89
N VAL A 47 13.93 -0.89 1.64
CA VAL A 47 13.92 -0.91 3.11
C VAL A 47 13.01 -2.00 3.70
N TRP A 48 12.17 -2.62 2.87
CA TRP A 48 11.17 -3.62 3.30
C TRP A 48 11.76 -4.75 4.14
N PRO A 49 12.89 -5.40 3.78
CA PRO A 49 13.45 -6.48 4.59
C PRO A 49 13.74 -6.04 6.03
N SER A 50 14.44 -4.90 6.21
CA SER A 50 14.82 -4.37 7.53
C SER A 50 13.63 -3.86 8.36
N LEU A 51 12.52 -3.50 7.72
CA LEU A 51 11.28 -3.17 8.43
C LEU A 51 10.57 -4.45 8.89
N THR A 52 10.41 -5.43 8.01
CA THR A 52 9.67 -6.68 8.28
C THR A 52 10.35 -7.62 9.29
N GLU A 53 11.65 -7.45 9.52
CA GLU A 53 12.38 -8.11 10.61
C GLU A 53 11.91 -7.65 12.01
N ARG A 54 11.36 -6.45 12.13
CA ARG A 54 11.04 -5.79 13.42
C ARG A 54 9.55 -5.49 13.62
N PHE A 55 8.83 -5.33 12.51
CA PHE A 55 7.45 -4.85 12.50
C PHE A 55 6.58 -5.76 11.64
N ASP A 56 5.30 -5.74 11.92
CA ASP A 56 4.26 -6.17 11.00
C ASP A 56 3.97 -4.99 10.06
N VAL A 57 4.62 -5.00 8.90
CA VAL A 57 4.69 -3.85 7.98
C VAL A 57 3.60 -3.98 6.94
N MET A 58 2.95 -2.86 6.66
CA MET A 58 1.92 -2.73 5.63
C MET A 58 2.19 -1.51 4.76
N ALA A 59 2.04 -1.66 3.44
CA ALA A 59 2.08 -0.56 2.49
C ALA A 59 0.93 -0.70 1.49
N HIS A 60 0.09 0.33 1.41
CA HIS A 60 -0.96 0.43 0.41
C HIS A 60 -0.47 1.22 -0.80
N ASP A 61 -1.04 0.95 -1.97
CA ASP A 61 -1.03 1.94 -3.04
C ASP A 61 -2.22 2.88 -2.83
N LEU A 62 -1.96 4.18 -2.76
CA LEU A 62 -3.00 5.20 -2.65
C LEU A 62 -3.96 5.17 -3.85
N ILE A 63 -5.24 5.51 -3.66
CA ILE A 63 -6.22 5.56 -4.76
C ILE A 63 -5.72 6.54 -5.83
N GLY A 64 -5.83 6.14 -7.10
CA GLY A 64 -5.32 6.87 -8.25
C GLY A 64 -3.87 6.54 -8.61
N LEU A 65 -3.14 5.83 -7.74
CA LEU A 65 -1.72 5.51 -7.88
C LEU A 65 -1.46 4.00 -7.86
N GLY A 66 -0.24 3.59 -8.20
CA GLY A 66 0.19 2.19 -8.19
C GLY A 66 -0.79 1.21 -8.84
N LYS A 67 -1.13 0.13 -8.14
CA LYS A 67 -2.07 -0.93 -8.53
C LYS A 67 -3.46 -0.80 -7.90
N SER A 68 -3.70 0.26 -7.13
CA SER A 68 -5.06 0.60 -6.67
C SER A 68 -5.91 1.21 -7.79
N ALA A 69 -7.21 1.25 -7.54
CA ALA A 69 -8.24 1.79 -8.43
C ALA A 69 -7.89 3.21 -8.89
N LYS A 70 -8.28 3.54 -10.13
CA LYS A 70 -8.11 4.88 -10.75
C LYS A 70 -9.47 5.40 -11.16
N PRO A 71 -10.34 5.72 -10.18
CA PRO A 71 -11.70 6.16 -10.48
C PRO A 71 -11.67 7.56 -11.10
N ASP A 72 -12.64 7.82 -11.97
CA ASP A 72 -12.90 9.17 -12.51
C ASP A 72 -13.78 9.94 -11.53
N GLN A 73 -13.20 10.29 -10.37
CA GLN A 73 -13.84 11.05 -9.30
C GLN A 73 -12.81 11.87 -8.51
N PRO A 74 -13.23 12.89 -7.75
CA PRO A 74 -12.33 13.58 -6.82
C PRO A 74 -11.71 12.61 -5.80
N LEU A 75 -10.42 12.80 -5.50
CA LEU A 75 -9.66 11.98 -4.55
C LEU A 75 -9.32 12.80 -3.29
N PRO A 76 -10.29 13.05 -2.39
CA PRO A 76 -10.03 13.82 -1.18
C PRO A 76 -9.07 13.07 -0.25
N ILE A 77 -8.36 13.80 0.61
CA ILE A 77 -7.45 13.21 1.60
C ILE A 77 -8.16 12.25 2.55
N SER A 78 -9.44 12.48 2.85
CA SER A 78 -10.25 11.56 3.66
C SER A 78 -10.37 10.17 3.02
N LEU A 79 -10.58 10.09 1.71
CA LEU A 79 -10.63 8.83 0.98
C LEU A 79 -9.28 8.09 1.08
N GLN A 80 -8.17 8.83 0.96
CA GLN A 80 -6.83 8.25 1.11
C GLN A 80 -6.55 7.76 2.54
N ALA A 81 -7.12 8.43 3.54
CA ALA A 81 -7.00 8.02 4.94
C ALA A 81 -7.83 6.76 5.23
N ASP A 82 -9.03 6.64 4.67
CA ASP A 82 -9.91 5.48 4.91
C ASP A 82 -9.26 4.18 4.44
N ILE A 83 -8.59 4.19 3.28
CA ILE A 83 -8.02 2.99 2.68
C ILE A 83 -6.80 2.43 3.42
N VAL A 84 -6.17 3.20 4.33
CA VAL A 84 -5.02 2.71 5.10
C VAL A 84 -5.40 2.19 6.49
N LEU A 85 -6.70 2.21 6.84
CA LEU A 85 -7.21 1.73 8.13
C LEU A 85 -7.57 0.23 8.12
N THR A 86 -7.49 -0.43 6.97
CA THR A 86 -7.84 -1.85 6.81
C THR A 86 -6.63 -2.78 7.01
N PRO A 87 -6.84 -3.98 7.57
CA PRO A 87 -5.79 -4.95 7.91
C PRO A 87 -5.15 -5.69 6.72
#